data_AF-A0A2E7F816-F1
#
_entry.id   AF-A0A2E7F816-F1
#
_cell.length_a   1.000
_cell.length_b   1.000
_cell.length_c   1.000
_cell.angle_alpha   90.00
_cell.angle_beta   90.00
_cell.angle_gamma   90.00
#
_symmetry.space_group_name_H-M   'P 1'
#
loop_
_entity.id
_entity.type
_entity.pdbx_description
1 polymer ?
#
loop_
_entity_poly.entity_id
_entity_poly.type
_entity_poly.pdbx_seq_one_letter_code
_entity_poly.pdbx_strand_id
1 'polypeptide(L)'
;MEMVEPETTIQVAIAPASRKASGLDFDNLFEFLTEKTSFSFHIQRCESYEEALSKLTNGEAQMGWLGPYAYLEANEKGIIQPFAVGLLKGQSTPTYNSLFISLKESNVEDLKNIKGTRIVIGNPQSMSGYLVPKRELKDVGVNLDNRLHFSEIIEANNHDEAIRILLEGRADVAAVSSVNLQENIARNPEYAQRIRILHESKPIPGAPLVFSSVLPEKTKNTIKELVLVAHESAEISGYGGKLDKYIDIEEGNRKLLESYILPQWNWPTYLSISGLILFTILAIIDLEIDPLELFHNTFTYFSDVIQRMMPPDFSNMNQLLGLMLETVEMAFLGTLMAITLSIPLGFLSASNISPNYSIYVMCRVITVFFRAVPEFVMAMILVIAVGFGAIPGVLALGLHTMGFLAKFYAEAIEHIDPGPSEALTSMNASRLQVLAFSIIPQVLPSFVGNNLYILDRNVRMATMLGIVGAGGIGYELQSSFRMFNYPRVSAIIIMIFVTIFIIDMVSSQIRRRVL
;
A
#
# COMPACT_ATOMS: atom_id res chain seq x y z
N MET A 1 21.78 55.08 -11.16
CA MET A 1 22.41 53.99 -10.40
C MET A 1 22.95 54.64 -9.14
N GLU A 2 22.11 54.75 -8.12
CA GLU A 2 22.51 55.18 -6.76
C GLU A 2 22.68 53.90 -5.95
N MET A 3 23.88 53.70 -5.39
CA MET A 3 24.12 52.59 -4.47
C MET A 3 23.41 52.91 -3.16
N VAL A 4 22.46 52.06 -2.77
CA VAL A 4 21.79 52.15 -1.46
C VAL A 4 22.76 51.59 -0.43
N GLU A 5 23.22 52.41 0.52
CA GLU A 5 24.05 51.91 1.63
C GLU A 5 23.22 50.94 2.50
N PRO A 6 23.77 49.79 2.92
CA PRO A 6 22.98 48.79 3.64
C PRO A 6 22.74 49.17 5.11
N GLU A 7 21.48 49.37 5.49
CA GLU A 7 21.07 49.76 6.86
C GLU A 7 20.83 48.56 7.80
N THR A 8 20.73 47.32 7.28
CA THR A 8 20.42 46.13 8.10
C THR A 8 21.10 44.86 7.59
N THR A 9 21.73 44.09 8.48
CA THR A 9 22.40 42.82 8.14
C THR A 9 21.49 41.63 8.42
N ILE A 10 21.33 40.76 7.41
CA ILE A 10 20.60 39.50 7.47
C ILE A 10 21.61 38.35 7.58
N GLN A 11 21.49 37.58 8.66
CA GLN A 11 22.32 36.40 8.90
C GLN A 11 21.71 35.19 8.17
N VAL A 12 22.52 34.51 7.35
CA VAL A 12 22.13 33.36 6.53
C VAL A 12 22.80 32.09 7.03
N ALA A 13 22.05 31.13 7.57
CA ALA A 13 22.58 29.84 8.00
C ALA A 13 22.51 28.80 6.87
N ILE A 14 23.64 28.16 6.57
CA ILE A 14 23.74 27.22 5.46
C ILE A 14 24.16 25.83 5.97
N ALA A 15 23.30 24.84 5.77
CA ALA A 15 23.56 23.46 6.17
C ALA A 15 24.63 22.77 5.30
N PRO A 16 25.41 21.82 5.86
CA PRO A 16 26.56 21.21 5.17
C PRO A 16 26.14 20.08 4.22
N ALA A 17 25.93 20.39 2.95
CA ALA A 17 25.75 19.35 1.92
C ALA A 17 27.03 19.02 1.13
N SER A 18 28.03 19.91 1.13
CA SER A 18 29.35 19.71 0.51
C SER A 18 30.41 20.46 1.31
N ARG A 19 31.65 19.95 1.33
CA ARG A 19 32.79 20.60 2.00
C ARG A 19 33.45 21.70 1.14
N LYS A 20 33.13 21.75 -0.16
CA LYS A 20 33.77 22.69 -1.11
C LYS A 20 32.76 23.72 -1.63
N ALA A 21 33.22 24.97 -1.73
CA ALA A 21 32.43 26.15 -2.11
C ALA A 21 31.60 25.97 -3.39
N SER A 22 32.09 25.24 -4.40
CA SER A 22 31.41 25.08 -5.69
C SER A 22 30.11 24.26 -5.68
N GLY A 23 29.89 23.41 -4.66
CA GLY A 23 28.72 22.51 -4.61
C GLY A 23 27.52 23.07 -3.90
N LEU A 24 27.74 24.16 -3.19
CA LEU A 24 26.76 24.84 -2.40
C LEU A 24 27.20 26.30 -2.30
N ASP A 25 27.00 26.99 -3.42
CA ASP A 25 27.40 28.37 -3.64
C ASP A 25 26.14 29.23 -3.73
N PHE A 26 26.06 30.24 -2.88
CA PHE A 26 24.99 31.23 -2.92
C PHE A 26 25.56 32.65 -3.01
N ASP A 27 26.88 32.79 -3.19
CA ASP A 27 27.58 34.06 -3.07
C ASP A 27 27.03 35.05 -4.13
N ASN A 28 26.88 34.61 -5.38
CA ASN A 28 26.29 35.41 -6.46
C ASN A 28 24.83 35.82 -6.20
N LEU A 29 24.04 34.95 -5.57
CA LEU A 29 22.64 35.26 -5.25
C LEU A 29 22.58 36.36 -4.19
N PHE A 30 23.37 36.25 -3.14
CA PHE A 30 23.38 37.21 -2.04
C PHE A 30 24.08 38.53 -2.41
N GLU A 31 25.06 38.51 -3.30
CA GLU A 31 25.63 39.72 -3.90
C GLU A 31 24.57 40.48 -4.71
N PHE A 32 23.84 39.79 -5.60
CA PHE A 32 22.71 40.37 -6.32
C PHE A 32 21.65 40.97 -5.38
N LEU A 33 21.29 40.27 -4.30
CA LEU A 33 20.33 40.79 -3.33
C LEU A 33 20.88 42.02 -2.59
N THR A 34 22.17 42.05 -2.27
CA THR A 34 22.83 43.20 -1.63
C THR A 34 22.84 44.42 -2.56
N GLU A 35 23.03 44.24 -3.87
CA GLU A 35 22.98 45.34 -4.84
C GLU A 35 21.57 45.91 -5.06
N LYS A 36 20.54 45.07 -4.91
CA LYS A 36 19.14 45.43 -5.19
C LYS A 36 18.34 45.83 -3.97
N THR A 37 18.89 45.70 -2.76
CA THR A 37 18.22 46.01 -1.51
C THR A 37 19.09 46.87 -0.59
N SER A 38 18.51 47.42 0.47
CA SER A 38 19.25 48.05 1.57
C SER A 38 19.76 47.04 2.60
N PHE A 39 19.77 45.75 2.29
CA PHE A 39 20.20 44.68 3.19
C PHE A 39 21.58 44.17 2.82
N SER A 40 22.41 43.87 3.83
CA SER A 40 23.64 43.09 3.65
C SER A 40 23.42 41.66 4.11
N PHE A 41 23.91 40.67 3.35
CA PHE A 41 23.72 39.25 3.66
C PHE A 41 25.04 38.64 4.15
N HIS A 42 25.05 38.08 5.35
CA HIS A 42 26.22 37.41 5.92
C HIS A 42 26.01 35.91 5.99
N ILE A 43 26.81 35.16 5.22
CA ILE A 43 26.70 33.71 5.11
C ILE A 43 27.48 33.02 6.23
N GLN A 44 26.78 32.23 7.03
CA GLN A 44 27.33 31.34 8.04
C GLN A 44 27.22 29.87 7.57
N ARG A 45 28.34 29.29 7.18
CA ARG A 45 28.42 27.87 6.81
C ARG A 45 28.51 27.03 8.09
N CYS A 46 27.51 26.19 8.34
CA CYS A 46 27.38 25.38 9.54
C CYS A 46 28.08 24.01 9.39
N GLU A 47 28.51 23.41 10.50
CA GLU A 47 29.17 22.10 10.54
C GLU A 47 28.19 20.92 10.49
N SER A 48 26.93 21.14 10.88
CA SER A 48 25.87 20.13 10.86
C SER A 48 24.52 20.70 10.44
N TYR A 49 23.58 19.81 10.04
CA TYR A 49 22.19 20.18 9.81
C TYR A 49 21.52 20.68 11.11
N GLU A 50 21.89 20.11 12.28
CA GLU A 50 21.43 20.53 13.61
C GLU A 50 21.84 21.97 13.94
N GLU A 51 23.08 22.36 13.64
CA GLU A 51 23.57 23.70 13.90
C GLU A 51 22.82 24.72 13.03
N ALA A 52 22.68 24.44 11.74
CA ALA A 52 21.94 25.32 10.82
C ALA A 52 20.47 25.48 11.27
N LEU A 53 19.83 24.39 11.67
CA LEU A 53 18.47 24.41 12.19
C LEU A 53 18.37 25.21 13.49
N SER A 54 19.27 24.98 14.44
CA SER A 54 19.29 25.67 15.74
C SER A 54 19.44 27.19 15.58
N LYS A 55 20.34 27.63 14.68
CA LYS A 55 20.53 29.07 14.40
C LYS A 55 19.28 29.73 13.84
N LEU A 56 18.55 29.03 12.96
CA LEU A 56 17.29 29.53 12.40
C LEU A 56 16.16 29.57 13.42
N THR A 57 16.06 28.55 14.28
CA THR A 57 15.00 28.47 15.31
C THR A 57 15.24 29.41 16.48
N ASN A 58 16.50 29.65 16.85
CA ASN A 58 16.88 30.57 17.92
C ASN A 58 16.83 32.05 17.49
N GLY A 59 16.63 32.32 16.20
CA GLY A 59 16.61 33.66 15.63
C GLY A 59 18.00 34.28 15.40
N GLU A 60 19.07 33.51 15.59
CA GLU A 60 20.45 33.90 15.29
C GLU A 60 20.67 34.11 13.78
N ALA A 61 19.96 33.33 12.95
CA ALA A 61 19.86 33.49 11.51
C ALA A 61 18.43 33.79 11.07
N GLN A 62 18.25 34.77 10.17
CA GLN A 62 16.93 35.17 9.67
C GLN A 62 16.57 34.47 8.35
N MET A 63 17.57 33.96 7.65
CA MET A 63 17.44 33.18 6.42
C MET A 63 18.33 31.95 6.46
N GLY A 64 18.02 30.95 5.64
CA GLY A 64 18.93 29.83 5.51
C GLY A 64 18.59 28.88 4.37
N TRP A 65 19.45 27.87 4.24
CA TRP A 65 19.26 26.74 3.35
C TRP A 65 19.30 25.46 4.18
N LEU A 66 18.20 24.70 4.18
CA LEU A 66 18.04 23.48 4.96
C LEU A 66 17.74 22.29 4.06
N GLY A 67 18.31 21.14 4.41
CA GLY A 67 17.95 19.87 3.77
C GLY A 67 16.45 19.56 3.95
N PRO A 68 15.82 18.79 3.04
CA PRO A 68 14.37 18.56 3.08
C PRO A 68 13.88 17.98 4.41
N TYR A 69 14.65 17.10 5.04
CA TYR A 69 14.30 16.51 6.33
C TYR A 69 14.38 17.50 7.50
N ALA A 70 15.48 18.27 7.60
CA ALA A 70 15.66 19.28 8.64
C ALA A 70 14.57 20.37 8.55
N TYR A 71 14.14 20.73 7.34
CA TYR A 71 12.98 21.61 7.15
C TYR A 71 11.67 20.96 7.61
N LEU A 72 11.40 19.69 7.26
CA LEU A 72 10.17 19.00 7.67
C LEU A 72 10.01 18.99 9.20
N GLU A 73 11.09 18.69 9.92
CA GLU A 73 11.11 18.72 11.39
C GLU A 73 10.83 20.12 11.96
N ALA A 74 11.32 21.17 11.30
CA ALA A 74 11.14 22.55 11.73
C ALA A 74 9.75 23.12 11.40
N ASN A 75 9.17 22.69 10.27
CA ASN A 75 7.88 23.17 9.79
C ASN A 75 6.73 22.76 10.71
N GLU A 76 6.79 21.58 11.31
CA GLU A 76 5.78 21.13 12.29
C GLU A 76 5.65 22.09 13.49
N LYS A 77 6.71 22.84 13.80
CA LYS A 77 6.73 23.83 14.89
C LYS A 77 6.34 25.24 14.44
N GLY A 78 6.18 25.49 13.14
CA GLY A 78 5.79 26.79 12.57
C GLY A 78 6.85 27.90 12.63
N ILE A 79 8.10 27.55 12.96
CA ILE A 79 9.20 28.51 13.20
C ILE A 79 9.92 28.91 11.91
N ILE A 80 9.86 28.06 10.87
CA ILE A 80 10.59 28.24 9.62
C ILE A 80 9.62 28.12 8.44
N GLN A 81 9.75 29.03 7.46
CA GLN A 81 8.89 29.09 6.27
C GLN A 81 9.73 28.94 4.99
N PRO A 82 9.50 27.93 4.15
CA PRO A 82 10.19 27.79 2.86
C PRO A 82 9.59 28.76 1.85
N PHE A 83 10.41 29.31 0.96
CA PHE A 83 9.92 30.28 -0.02
C PHE A 83 10.41 30.05 -1.44
N ALA A 84 11.57 29.41 -1.63
CA ALA A 84 12.13 29.16 -2.94
C ALA A 84 12.96 27.88 -2.95
N VAL A 85 13.01 27.19 -4.09
CA VAL A 85 13.87 26.04 -4.33
C VAL A 85 14.60 26.21 -5.65
N GLY A 86 15.88 25.84 -5.69
CA GLY A 86 16.70 25.95 -6.90
C GLY A 86 16.35 24.87 -7.94
N LEU A 87 16.18 25.28 -9.19
CA LEU A 87 16.07 24.39 -10.35
C LEU A 87 17.42 24.35 -11.08
N LEU A 88 18.07 23.19 -11.10
CA LEU A 88 19.35 23.01 -11.79
C LEU A 88 19.22 23.16 -13.30
N LYS A 89 20.25 23.71 -13.95
CA LYS A 89 20.27 23.91 -15.39
C LYS A 89 20.12 22.59 -16.14
N GLY A 90 19.08 22.49 -16.98
CA GLY A 90 18.75 21.27 -17.74
C GLY A 90 17.80 20.31 -17.04
N GLN A 91 17.34 20.59 -15.82
CA GLN A 91 16.30 19.83 -15.14
C GLN A 91 14.93 20.50 -15.29
N SER A 92 13.86 19.69 -15.32
CA SER A 92 12.47 20.15 -15.40
C SER A 92 11.80 20.31 -14.04
N THR A 93 12.30 19.62 -13.02
CA THR A 93 11.79 19.63 -11.65
C THR A 93 12.94 19.84 -10.65
N PRO A 94 12.71 20.55 -9.53
CA PRO A 94 13.74 20.82 -8.52
C PRO A 94 13.92 19.58 -7.61
N THR A 95 14.33 18.46 -8.19
CA THR A 95 14.38 17.18 -7.49
C THR A 95 15.75 16.54 -7.63
N TYR A 96 16.06 15.64 -6.71
CA TYR A 96 17.27 14.84 -6.74
C TYR A 96 17.00 13.45 -6.20
N ASN A 97 17.94 12.53 -6.35
CA ASN A 97 17.76 11.14 -5.96
C ASN A 97 18.80 10.78 -4.90
N SER A 98 18.46 9.80 -4.07
CA SER A 98 19.46 9.04 -3.33
C SER A 98 19.99 7.94 -4.23
N LEU A 99 21.31 7.82 -4.30
CA LEU A 99 22.02 6.83 -5.09
C LEU A 99 22.78 5.90 -4.17
N PHE A 100 22.68 4.60 -4.43
CA PHE A 100 23.66 3.64 -3.94
C PHE A 100 24.73 3.48 -5.00
N ILE A 101 25.99 3.74 -4.62
CA ILE A 101 27.12 3.64 -5.52
C ILE A 101 28.16 2.65 -5.03
N SER A 102 28.84 1.98 -5.96
CA SER A 102 29.99 1.12 -5.70
C SER A 102 31.14 1.42 -6.68
N LEU A 103 32.31 0.85 -6.43
CA LEU A 103 33.37 0.84 -7.44
C LEU A 103 33.05 -0.20 -8.53
N LYS A 104 33.38 0.09 -9.79
CA LYS A 104 33.13 -0.86 -10.90
C LYS A 104 33.86 -2.18 -10.74
N GLU A 105 34.96 -2.21 -10.00
CA GLU A 105 35.74 -3.40 -9.65
C GLU A 105 35.17 -4.20 -8.47
N SER A 106 34.17 -3.67 -7.76
CA SER A 106 33.49 -4.36 -6.66
C SER A 106 32.58 -5.47 -7.18
N ASN A 107 32.43 -6.54 -6.39
CA ASN A 107 31.51 -7.64 -6.68
C ASN A 107 30.03 -7.28 -6.41
N VAL A 108 29.76 -6.10 -5.86
CA VAL A 108 28.39 -5.63 -5.59
C VAL A 108 27.86 -4.91 -6.84
N GLU A 109 26.93 -5.57 -7.54
CA GLU A 109 26.36 -5.06 -8.80
C GLU A 109 24.88 -4.63 -8.69
N ASP A 110 24.19 -5.06 -7.63
CA ASP A 110 22.76 -4.79 -7.41
C ASP A 110 22.52 -4.57 -5.90
N LEU A 111 21.57 -3.70 -5.56
CA LEU A 111 21.18 -3.41 -4.17
C LEU A 111 20.73 -4.67 -3.42
N LYS A 112 20.18 -5.68 -4.10
CA LYS A 112 19.79 -6.97 -3.51
C LYS A 112 20.97 -7.75 -2.93
N ASN A 113 22.18 -7.50 -3.42
CA ASN A 113 23.41 -8.18 -3.02
C ASN A 113 24.19 -7.41 -1.94
N ILE A 114 23.57 -6.42 -1.29
CA ILE A 114 24.27 -5.53 -0.34
C ILE A 114 24.53 -6.16 1.03
N LYS A 115 23.91 -7.29 1.37
CA LYS A 115 24.12 -7.96 2.68
C LYS A 115 25.58 -8.39 2.86
N GLY A 116 26.15 -8.12 4.03
CA GLY A 116 27.53 -8.45 4.40
C GLY A 116 28.58 -7.45 3.91
N THR A 117 28.18 -6.38 3.21
CA THR A 117 29.11 -5.35 2.70
C THR A 117 29.45 -4.30 3.76
N ARG A 118 30.52 -3.55 3.52
CA ARG A 118 30.85 -2.32 4.26
C ARG A 118 30.13 -1.16 3.57
N ILE A 119 29.19 -0.54 4.27
CA ILE A 119 28.35 0.53 3.72
C ILE A 119 28.70 1.87 4.34
N VAL A 120 28.79 2.92 3.52
CA VAL A 120 28.83 4.31 3.98
C VAL A 120 27.45 4.94 3.89
N ILE A 121 26.99 5.52 4.99
CA ILE A 121 25.76 6.30 5.08
C ILE A 121 26.08 7.73 5.53
N GLY A 122 25.22 8.67 5.16
CA GLY A 122 25.31 10.05 5.65
C GLY A 122 24.78 10.18 7.08
N ASN A 123 24.89 11.39 7.62
CA ASN A 123 24.30 11.76 8.91
C ASN A 123 22.80 11.37 8.99
N PRO A 124 22.29 10.93 10.15
CA PRO A 124 20.88 10.57 10.36
C PRO A 124 19.83 11.60 9.89
N GLN A 125 20.18 12.88 9.89
CA GLN A 125 19.32 13.97 9.40
C GLN A 125 19.38 14.19 7.87
N SER A 126 20.24 13.45 7.17
CA SER A 126 20.33 13.50 5.71
C SER A 126 19.24 12.67 5.06
N MET A 127 18.39 13.33 4.27
CA MET A 127 17.32 12.67 3.52
C MET A 127 17.90 11.63 2.54
N SER A 128 18.85 12.02 1.70
CA SER A 128 19.44 11.14 0.67
C SER A 128 20.62 10.30 1.16
N GLY A 129 21.25 10.68 2.27
CA GLY A 129 22.37 9.94 2.85
C GLY A 129 21.95 8.89 3.88
N TYR A 130 20.77 9.02 4.48
CA TYR A 130 20.34 8.13 5.56
C TYR A 130 18.88 7.67 5.44
N LEU A 131 17.91 8.59 5.47
CA LEU A 131 16.50 8.22 5.61
C LEU A 131 15.95 7.45 4.39
N VAL A 132 16.21 7.96 3.18
CA VAL A 132 15.82 7.29 1.94
C VAL A 132 16.59 5.97 1.76
N PRO A 133 17.92 5.92 1.93
CA PRO A 133 18.66 4.66 1.95
C PRO A 133 18.08 3.61 2.91
N LYS A 134 17.74 4.00 4.14
CA LYS A 134 17.13 3.12 5.14
C LYS A 134 15.80 2.53 4.65
N ARG A 135 14.99 3.31 3.94
CA ARG A 135 13.75 2.84 3.32
C ARG A 135 14.00 1.90 2.14
N GLU A 136 14.84 2.30 1.19
CA GLU A 136 15.14 1.51 -0.02
C GLU A 136 15.76 0.15 0.35
N LEU A 137 16.59 0.10 1.40
CA LEU A 137 17.13 -1.17 1.94
C LEU A 137 16.03 -2.07 2.48
N LYS A 138 15.03 -1.50 3.16
CA LYS A 138 13.90 -2.27 3.71
C LYS A 138 13.09 -2.95 2.62
N ASP A 139 12.92 -2.28 1.47
CA ASP A 139 12.19 -2.81 0.31
C ASP A 139 12.89 -4.05 -0.29
N VAL A 140 14.21 -4.20 -0.10
CA VAL A 140 14.97 -5.41 -0.48
C VAL A 140 15.24 -6.36 0.69
N GLY A 141 14.52 -6.21 1.81
CA GLY A 141 14.65 -7.09 2.97
C GLY A 141 15.95 -6.91 3.77
N VAL A 142 16.54 -5.72 3.73
CA VAL A 142 17.74 -5.32 4.48
C VAL A 142 17.38 -4.20 5.45
N ASN A 143 17.62 -4.41 6.75
CA ASN A 143 17.42 -3.39 7.77
C ASN A 143 18.76 -2.74 8.16
N LEU A 144 18.86 -1.41 7.99
CA LEU A 144 20.03 -0.61 8.39
C LEU A 144 20.30 -0.63 9.91
N ASP A 145 19.25 -0.76 10.73
CA ASP A 145 19.40 -0.83 12.19
C ASP A 145 19.91 -2.20 12.67
N ASN A 146 19.84 -3.23 11.81
CA ASN A 146 20.34 -4.56 12.14
C ASN A 146 21.81 -4.70 11.70
N ARG A 147 22.72 -4.54 12.66
CA ARG A 147 24.18 -4.64 12.42
C ARG A 147 24.63 -6.00 11.87
N LEU A 148 23.84 -7.07 11.98
CA LEU A 148 24.17 -8.37 11.39
C LEU A 148 24.06 -8.40 9.86
N HIS A 149 23.38 -7.43 9.26
CA HIS A 149 23.21 -7.37 7.81
C HIS A 149 24.39 -6.74 7.07
N PHE A 150 25.33 -6.11 7.78
CA PHE A 150 26.49 -5.42 7.22
C PHE A 150 27.75 -5.87 7.95
N SER A 151 28.89 -5.90 7.26
CA SER A 151 30.17 -6.15 7.93
C SER A 151 30.63 -4.92 8.70
N GLU A 152 30.35 -3.73 8.18
CA GLU A 152 30.62 -2.43 8.83
C GLU A 152 29.65 -1.37 8.30
N ILE A 153 29.21 -0.47 9.18
CA ILE A 153 28.43 0.74 8.81
C ILE A 153 29.29 1.95 9.17
N ILE A 154 29.66 2.73 8.16
CA ILE A 154 30.51 3.92 8.29
C ILE A 154 29.64 5.15 8.12
N GLU A 155 29.68 6.06 9.09
CA GLU A 155 28.97 7.34 9.01
C GLU A 155 29.89 8.41 8.41
N ALA A 156 29.43 9.07 7.35
CA ALA A 156 30.11 10.21 6.73
C ALA A 156 29.43 11.53 7.12
N ASN A 157 30.23 12.57 7.36
CA ASN A 157 29.71 13.88 7.75
C ASN A 157 28.99 14.58 6.59
N ASN A 158 29.38 14.30 5.35
CA ASN A 158 28.77 14.84 4.13
C ASN A 158 28.97 13.88 2.95
N HIS A 159 28.31 14.18 1.83
CA HIS A 159 28.36 13.33 0.64
C HIS A 159 29.74 13.25 -0.01
N ASP A 160 30.55 14.33 0.04
CA ASP A 160 31.91 14.31 -0.50
C ASP A 160 32.81 13.33 0.27
N GLU A 161 32.66 13.28 1.60
CA GLU A 161 33.34 12.31 2.44
C GLU A 161 32.89 10.87 2.13
N ALA A 162 31.59 10.65 1.93
CA ALA A 162 31.09 9.33 1.58
C ALA A 162 31.67 8.82 0.24
N ILE A 163 31.70 9.67 -0.78
CA ILE A 163 32.30 9.35 -2.09
C ILE A 163 33.80 9.07 -1.95
N ARG A 164 34.51 9.88 -1.14
CA ARG A 164 35.94 9.68 -0.89
C ARG A 164 36.25 8.36 -0.19
N ILE A 165 35.50 8.01 0.86
CA ILE A 165 35.67 6.74 1.59
C ILE A 165 35.49 5.54 0.64
N LEU A 166 34.51 5.61 -0.25
CA LEU A 166 34.32 4.59 -1.29
C LEU A 166 35.51 4.52 -2.25
N LEU A 167 35.97 5.65 -2.79
CA LEU A 167 37.08 5.73 -3.75
C LEU A 167 38.44 5.30 -3.16
N GLU A 168 38.61 5.42 -1.84
CA GLU A 168 39.76 4.93 -1.07
C GLU A 168 39.71 3.40 -0.82
N GLY A 169 38.63 2.71 -1.21
CA GLY A 169 38.45 1.26 -1.00
C GLY A 169 38.12 0.87 0.45
N ARG A 170 37.79 1.85 1.29
CA ARG A 170 37.45 1.64 2.71
C ARG A 170 36.03 1.14 2.92
N ALA A 171 35.16 1.29 1.92
CA ALA A 171 33.82 0.76 1.88
C ALA A 171 33.52 0.13 0.51
N ASP A 172 32.50 -0.72 0.45
CA ASP A 172 32.08 -1.40 -0.77
C ASP A 172 30.92 -0.67 -1.46
N VAL A 173 30.06 -0.02 -0.67
CA VAL A 173 28.89 0.75 -1.14
C VAL A 173 28.81 2.06 -0.37
N ALA A 174 28.38 3.14 -1.02
CA ALA A 174 28.05 4.40 -0.37
C ALA A 174 26.68 4.93 -0.82
N ALA A 175 25.92 5.48 0.13
CA ALA A 175 24.68 6.20 -0.14
C ALA A 175 24.94 7.70 -0.28
N VAL A 176 24.66 8.27 -1.46
CA VAL A 176 24.98 9.66 -1.79
C VAL A 176 23.86 10.34 -2.56
N SER A 177 23.84 11.68 -2.60
CA SER A 177 22.90 12.40 -3.45
C SER A 177 23.34 12.37 -4.91
N SER A 178 22.39 12.32 -5.85
CA SER A 178 22.68 12.39 -7.29
C SER A 178 23.39 13.69 -7.68
N VAL A 179 23.02 14.79 -7.01
CA VAL A 179 23.62 16.12 -7.19
C VAL A 179 25.11 16.13 -6.82
N ASN A 180 25.46 15.64 -5.62
CA ASN A 180 26.85 15.60 -5.18
C ASN A 180 27.71 14.66 -6.03
N LEU A 181 27.15 13.53 -6.48
CA LEU A 181 27.89 12.60 -7.34
C LEU A 181 28.18 13.24 -8.71
N GLN A 182 27.17 13.81 -9.37
CA GLN A 182 27.34 14.47 -10.66
C GLN A 182 28.35 15.61 -10.57
N GLU A 183 28.31 16.38 -9.49
CA GLU A 183 29.27 17.43 -9.28
C GLU A 183 30.70 16.89 -9.08
N ASN A 184 30.89 15.87 -8.25
CA ASN A 184 32.20 15.28 -8.04
C ASN A 184 32.79 14.72 -9.34
N ILE A 185 31.94 14.17 -10.22
CA ILE A 185 32.30 13.72 -11.57
C ILE A 185 32.64 14.91 -12.48
N ALA A 186 31.87 16.00 -12.45
CA ALA A 186 32.14 17.18 -13.26
C ALA A 186 33.51 17.80 -12.92
N ARG A 187 33.92 17.72 -11.64
CA ARG A 187 35.23 18.19 -11.16
C ARG A 187 36.35 17.18 -11.44
N ASN A 188 36.07 15.88 -11.32
CA ASN A 188 37.04 14.79 -11.49
C ASN A 188 36.45 13.75 -12.47
N PRO A 189 36.56 13.98 -13.79
CA PRO A 189 35.92 13.14 -14.80
C PRO A 189 36.29 11.65 -14.72
N GLU A 190 37.45 11.31 -14.14
CA GLU A 190 37.87 9.94 -13.90
C GLU A 190 36.93 9.16 -12.96
N TYR A 191 36.18 9.84 -12.08
CA TYR A 191 35.23 9.19 -11.17
C TYR A 191 34.09 8.49 -11.93
N ALA A 192 33.66 9.05 -13.08
CA ALA A 192 32.66 8.40 -13.94
C ALA A 192 33.14 7.04 -14.49
N GLN A 193 34.45 6.88 -14.64
CA GLN A 193 35.03 5.62 -15.10
C GLN A 193 35.12 4.59 -13.97
N ARG A 194 35.28 5.04 -12.72
CA ARG A 194 35.48 4.18 -11.53
C ARG A 194 34.20 3.82 -10.78
N ILE A 195 33.18 4.68 -10.79
CA ILE A 195 31.95 4.50 -9.99
C ILE A 195 30.84 3.84 -10.82
N ARG A 196 30.06 2.97 -10.17
CA ARG A 196 28.83 2.34 -10.67
C ARG A 196 27.66 2.78 -9.79
N ILE A 197 26.52 3.09 -10.40
CA ILE A 197 25.25 3.31 -9.68
C ILE A 197 24.54 1.96 -9.61
N LEU A 198 24.27 1.49 -8.39
CA LEU A 198 23.58 0.23 -8.10
C LEU A 198 22.06 0.40 -8.10
N HIS A 199 21.60 1.53 -7.55
CA HIS A 199 20.19 1.83 -7.39
C HIS A 199 19.98 3.33 -7.29
N GLU A 200 18.86 3.79 -7.82
CA GLU A 200 18.40 5.18 -7.78
C GLU A 200 17.02 5.21 -7.13
N SER A 201 16.89 5.99 -6.06
CA SER A 201 15.62 6.15 -5.36
C SER A 201 14.60 6.90 -6.21
N LYS A 202 13.35 6.91 -5.76
CA LYS A 202 12.36 7.88 -6.26
C LYS A 202 12.83 9.33 -6.05
N PRO A 203 12.35 10.29 -6.86
CA PRO A 203 12.71 11.70 -6.73
C PRO A 203 12.39 12.27 -5.34
N ILE A 204 13.39 12.92 -4.75
CA ILE A 204 13.35 13.64 -3.47
C ILE A 204 13.18 15.14 -3.79
N PRO A 205 12.26 15.85 -3.10
CA PRO A 205 12.13 17.30 -3.25
C PRO A 205 13.46 18.01 -2.93
N GLY A 206 13.83 19.00 -3.74
CA GLY A 206 14.99 19.84 -3.52
C GLY A 206 14.94 20.59 -2.18
N ALA A 207 16.12 20.91 -1.66
CA ALA A 207 16.28 21.64 -0.41
C ALA A 207 15.89 23.12 -0.59
N PRO A 208 14.91 23.64 0.16
CA PRO A 208 14.45 25.01 -0.01
C PRO A 208 15.35 26.02 0.70
N LEU A 209 15.34 27.25 0.18
CA LEU A 209 15.64 28.45 0.95
C LEU A 209 14.47 28.74 1.89
N VAL A 210 14.81 29.11 3.11
CA VAL A 210 13.85 29.30 4.20
C VAL A 210 14.04 30.65 4.90
N PHE A 211 12.94 31.19 5.41
CA PHE A 211 12.92 32.31 6.34
C PHE A 211 12.68 31.81 7.76
N SER A 212 13.33 32.43 8.73
CA SER A 212 12.93 32.33 10.13
C SER A 212 11.68 33.19 10.38
N SER A 213 10.82 32.76 11.31
CA SER A 213 9.58 33.46 11.68
C SER A 213 9.84 34.87 12.23
N VAL A 214 11.05 35.15 12.70
CA VAL A 214 11.44 36.46 13.25
C VAL A 214 11.57 37.56 12.19
N LEU A 215 11.68 37.20 10.90
CA LEU A 215 11.82 38.19 9.83
C LEU A 215 10.46 38.82 9.49
N PRO A 216 10.33 40.16 9.34
CA PRO A 216 9.07 40.79 8.98
C PRO A 216 8.53 40.36 7.62
N GLU A 217 7.21 40.18 7.49
CA GLU A 217 6.56 39.74 6.24
C GLU A 217 6.86 40.63 5.04
N LYS A 218 6.94 41.95 5.23
CA LYS A 218 7.30 42.89 4.16
C LYS A 218 8.69 42.57 3.60
N THR A 219 9.66 42.30 4.47
CA THR A 219 11.03 41.95 4.08
C THR A 219 11.07 40.58 3.39
N LYS A 220 10.34 39.58 3.92
CA LYS A 220 10.22 38.25 3.29
C LYS A 220 9.72 38.35 1.86
N ASN A 221 8.66 39.13 1.63
CA ASN A 221 8.08 39.29 0.28
C ASN A 221 9.04 39.98 -0.68
N THR A 222 9.72 41.06 -0.26
CA THR A 222 10.73 41.73 -1.10
C THR A 222 11.87 40.79 -1.48
N ILE A 223 12.41 40.04 -0.53
CA ILE A 223 13.49 39.08 -0.80
C ILE A 223 12.99 37.95 -1.71
N LYS A 224 11.81 37.39 -1.43
CA LYS A 224 11.20 36.32 -2.23
C LYS A 224 11.04 36.73 -3.69
N GLU A 225 10.46 37.90 -3.94
CA GLU A 225 10.27 38.41 -5.31
C GLU A 225 11.60 38.56 -6.05
N LEU A 226 12.63 39.12 -5.41
CA LEU A 226 13.95 39.29 -6.00
C LEU A 226 14.66 37.96 -6.27
N VAL A 227 14.58 36.99 -5.35
CA VAL A 227 15.20 35.66 -5.53
C VAL A 227 14.61 34.94 -6.74
N LEU A 228 13.28 35.02 -6.96
CA LEU A 228 12.61 34.36 -8.07
C LEU A 228 13.00 34.93 -9.44
N VAL A 229 13.34 36.23 -9.52
CA VAL A 229 13.75 36.91 -10.77
C VAL A 229 15.27 37.07 -10.92
N ALA A 230 16.08 36.64 -9.96
CA ALA A 230 17.53 36.86 -9.96
C ALA A 230 18.23 36.33 -11.24
N HIS A 231 17.73 35.22 -11.79
CA HIS A 231 18.24 34.61 -13.01
C HIS A 231 18.15 35.50 -14.27
N GLU A 232 17.29 36.52 -14.27
CA GLU A 232 17.16 37.46 -15.40
C GLU A 232 18.30 38.47 -15.46
N SER A 233 18.97 38.72 -14.33
CA SER A 233 19.96 39.79 -14.18
C SER A 233 21.36 39.30 -13.74
N ALA A 234 21.48 38.08 -13.22
CA ALA A 234 22.73 37.51 -12.75
C ALA A 234 22.82 36.01 -13.00
N GLU A 235 24.05 35.50 -13.14
CA GLU A 235 24.29 34.06 -13.12
C GLU A 235 24.18 33.54 -11.69
N ILE A 236 23.10 32.80 -11.42
CA ILE A 236 22.79 32.28 -10.09
C ILE A 236 23.32 30.85 -9.89
N SER A 237 23.78 30.58 -8.67
CA SER A 237 24.21 29.28 -8.18
C SER A 237 23.41 28.89 -6.94
N GLY A 238 23.48 27.61 -6.59
CA GLY A 238 22.92 27.04 -5.37
C GLY A 238 23.48 25.65 -5.10
N TYR A 239 22.67 24.81 -4.44
CA TYR A 239 23.02 23.42 -4.24
C TYR A 239 23.08 22.66 -5.58
N GLY A 240 24.25 22.08 -5.88
CA GLY A 240 24.51 21.39 -7.14
C GLY A 240 25.14 22.25 -8.24
N GLY A 241 25.48 23.51 -7.94
CA GLY A 241 26.17 24.42 -8.85
C GLY A 241 25.23 25.40 -9.54
N LYS A 242 25.37 25.59 -10.85
CA LYS A 242 24.65 26.61 -11.62
C LYS A 242 23.16 26.27 -11.78
N LEU A 243 22.31 27.24 -11.46
CA LEU A 243 20.85 27.09 -11.54
C LEU A 243 20.30 27.73 -12.83
N ASP A 244 19.17 27.19 -13.31
CA ASP A 244 18.35 27.85 -14.33
C ASP A 244 17.57 29.02 -13.71
N LYS A 245 16.90 28.75 -12.59
CA LYS A 245 16.15 29.71 -11.78
C LYS A 245 15.85 29.18 -10.38
N TYR A 246 15.50 30.07 -9.48
CA TYR A 246 14.75 29.70 -8.26
C TYR A 246 13.26 29.68 -8.60
N ILE A 247 12.53 28.69 -8.10
CA ILE A 247 11.08 28.59 -8.24
C ILE A 247 10.39 28.63 -6.89
N ASP A 248 9.15 29.10 -6.87
CA ASP A 248 8.31 29.07 -5.68
C ASP A 248 8.12 27.62 -5.18
N ILE A 249 8.07 27.46 -3.86
CA ILE A 249 7.96 26.13 -3.24
C ILE A 249 6.66 25.41 -3.59
N GLU A 250 5.54 26.13 -3.73
CA GLU A 250 4.26 25.54 -4.10
C GLU A 250 4.30 25.04 -5.54
N GLU A 251 4.91 25.81 -6.44
CA GLU A 251 5.11 25.42 -7.82
C GLU A 251 6.07 24.22 -7.95
N GLY A 252 7.14 24.19 -7.16
CA GLY A 252 8.06 23.05 -7.08
C GLY A 252 7.36 21.78 -6.62
N ASN A 253 6.53 21.88 -5.58
CA ASN A 253 5.75 20.75 -5.06
C ASN A 253 4.70 20.27 -6.08
N ARG A 254 4.01 21.20 -6.77
CA ARG A 254 3.05 20.85 -7.82
C ARG A 254 3.70 20.06 -8.95
N LYS A 255 4.84 20.54 -9.46
CA LYS A 255 5.60 19.83 -10.52
C LYS A 255 6.08 18.45 -10.07
N LEU A 256 6.49 18.30 -8.81
CA LEU A 256 6.84 17.01 -8.24
C LEU A 256 5.63 16.07 -8.24
N LEU A 257 4.46 16.54 -7.78
CA LEU A 257 3.24 15.72 -7.78
C LEU A 257 2.82 15.33 -9.20
N GLU A 258 2.86 16.27 -10.15
CA GLU A 258 2.59 16.01 -11.56
C GLU A 258 3.52 14.93 -12.14
N SER A 259 4.77 14.86 -11.68
CA SER A 259 5.71 13.80 -12.09
C SER A 259 5.33 12.40 -11.61
N TYR A 260 4.56 12.29 -10.52
CA TYR A 260 4.05 11.02 -9.99
C TYR A 260 2.71 10.59 -10.58
N ILE A 261 1.98 11.52 -11.22
CA ILE A 261 0.69 11.22 -11.84
C ILE A 261 0.95 10.56 -13.20
N LEU A 262 0.95 9.23 -13.21
CA LEU A 262 0.91 8.47 -14.47
C LEU A 262 -0.46 8.69 -15.14
N PRO A 263 -0.52 8.80 -16.48
CA PRO A 263 -1.79 8.83 -17.20
C PRO A 263 -2.58 7.57 -16.87
N GLN A 264 -3.68 7.73 -16.13
CA GLN A 264 -4.51 6.61 -15.68
C GLN A 264 -5.23 5.90 -16.84
N TRP A 265 -5.37 6.59 -17.97
CA TRP A 265 -6.10 6.13 -19.14
C TRP A 265 -5.15 6.06 -20.33
N ASN A 266 -4.53 4.89 -20.48
CA ASN A 266 -3.72 4.60 -21.65
C ASN A 266 -4.61 3.94 -22.73
N TRP A 267 -4.11 3.90 -23.96
CA TRP A 267 -4.82 3.22 -25.06
C TRP A 267 -5.25 1.76 -24.74
N PRO A 268 -4.52 0.94 -23.94
CA PRO A 268 -4.99 -0.39 -23.56
C PRO A 268 -6.19 -0.33 -22.60
N THR A 269 -6.27 0.70 -21.75
CA THR A 269 -7.42 0.93 -20.87
C THR A 269 -8.66 1.22 -21.71
N TYR A 270 -8.55 2.12 -22.69
CA TYR A 270 -9.64 2.41 -23.62
C TYR A 270 -10.03 1.18 -24.43
N LEU A 271 -9.06 0.42 -24.97
CA LEU A 271 -9.34 -0.81 -25.69
C LEU A 271 -10.07 -1.84 -24.83
N SER A 272 -9.64 -2.01 -23.57
CA SER A 272 -10.25 -2.97 -22.64
C SER A 272 -11.69 -2.57 -22.29
N ILE A 273 -11.92 -1.28 -22.03
CA ILE A 273 -13.25 -0.74 -21.77
C ILE A 273 -14.15 -0.90 -23.00
N SER A 274 -13.67 -0.51 -24.19
CA SER A 274 -14.41 -0.66 -25.43
C SER A 274 -14.70 -2.13 -25.75
N GLY A 275 -13.75 -3.03 -25.50
CA GLY A 275 -13.92 -4.47 -25.65
C GLY A 275 -14.99 -5.04 -24.69
N LEU A 276 -14.98 -4.61 -23.42
CA LEU A 276 -15.99 -5.00 -22.44
C LEU A 276 -17.38 -4.49 -22.84
N ILE A 277 -17.49 -3.24 -23.30
CA ILE A 277 -18.74 -2.66 -23.78
C ILE A 277 -19.25 -3.43 -25.01
N LEU A 278 -18.37 -3.69 -25.99
CA LEU A 278 -18.73 -4.45 -27.19
C LEU A 278 -19.22 -5.86 -26.82
N PHE A 279 -18.48 -6.57 -25.96
CA PHE A 279 -18.88 -7.89 -25.49
C PHE A 279 -20.24 -7.86 -24.78
N THR A 280 -20.50 -6.84 -23.95
CA THR A 280 -21.79 -6.67 -23.27
C THR A 280 -22.91 -6.42 -24.27
N ILE A 281 -22.69 -5.58 -25.28
CA ILE A 281 -23.69 -5.32 -26.34
C ILE A 281 -23.97 -6.60 -27.14
N LEU A 282 -22.92 -7.34 -27.52
CA LEU A 282 -23.08 -8.61 -28.23
C LEU A 282 -23.86 -9.62 -27.39
N ALA A 283 -23.58 -9.71 -26.09
CA ALA A 283 -24.33 -10.57 -25.18
C ALA A 283 -25.81 -10.14 -25.04
N ILE A 284 -26.09 -8.84 -25.01
CA ILE A 284 -27.47 -8.32 -24.98
C ILE A 284 -28.23 -8.70 -26.26
N ILE A 285 -27.58 -8.59 -27.42
CA ILE A 285 -28.16 -8.95 -28.71
C ILE A 285 -28.38 -10.47 -28.80
N ASP A 286 -27.38 -11.26 -28.42
CA ASP A 286 -27.44 -12.74 -28.46
C ASP A 286 -28.50 -13.30 -27.51
N LEU A 287 -28.69 -12.66 -26.34
CA LEU A 287 -29.75 -13.00 -25.39
C LEU A 287 -31.11 -12.40 -25.75
N GLU A 288 -31.22 -11.69 -26.89
CA GLU A 288 -32.43 -11.01 -27.37
C GLU A 288 -33.09 -10.12 -26.31
N ILE A 289 -32.29 -9.49 -25.43
CA ILE A 289 -32.79 -8.66 -24.34
C ILE A 289 -33.23 -7.31 -24.91
N ASP A 290 -34.53 -7.01 -24.88
CA ASP A 290 -35.07 -5.67 -25.16
C ASP A 290 -35.09 -4.81 -23.88
N PRO A 291 -34.20 -3.81 -23.72
CA PRO A 291 -34.14 -2.99 -22.51
C PRO A 291 -35.36 -2.08 -22.34
N LEU A 292 -36.00 -1.67 -23.44
CA LEU A 292 -37.19 -0.81 -23.43
C LEU A 292 -38.40 -1.59 -22.94
N GLU A 293 -38.59 -2.81 -23.45
CA GLU A 293 -39.66 -3.69 -22.98
C GLU A 293 -39.46 -4.08 -21.52
N LEU A 294 -38.21 -4.41 -21.13
CA LEU A 294 -37.86 -4.72 -19.75
C LEU A 294 -38.25 -3.57 -18.83
N PHE A 295 -37.89 -2.33 -19.14
CA PHE A 295 -38.18 -1.19 -18.27
C PHE A 295 -39.68 -0.86 -18.19
N HIS A 296 -40.41 -0.94 -19.31
CA HIS A 296 -41.83 -0.60 -19.36
C HIS A 296 -42.70 -1.64 -18.63
N ASN A 297 -42.42 -2.92 -18.83
CA ASN A 297 -43.27 -4.00 -18.31
C ASN A 297 -42.89 -4.41 -16.88
N THR A 298 -41.65 -4.12 -16.42
CA THR A 298 -41.20 -4.50 -15.07
C THR A 298 -42.13 -3.97 -13.99
N PHE A 299 -42.53 -2.69 -14.03
CA PHE A 299 -43.38 -2.12 -12.98
C PHE A 299 -44.74 -2.84 -12.88
N THR A 300 -45.34 -3.18 -14.01
CA THR A 300 -46.62 -3.88 -14.07
C THR A 300 -46.52 -5.30 -13.51
N TYR A 301 -45.53 -6.08 -13.93
CA TYR A 301 -45.33 -7.44 -13.42
C TYR A 301 -44.99 -7.46 -11.93
N PHE A 302 -44.15 -6.53 -11.47
CA PHE A 302 -43.80 -6.42 -10.05
C PHE A 302 -45.01 -6.07 -9.19
N SER A 303 -45.85 -5.15 -9.67
CA SER A 303 -47.09 -4.76 -8.99
C SER A 303 -48.07 -5.93 -8.88
N ASP A 304 -48.30 -6.68 -9.97
CA ASP A 304 -49.18 -7.87 -9.96
C ASP A 304 -48.69 -8.93 -8.96
N VAL A 305 -47.39 -9.25 -8.94
CA VAL A 305 -46.82 -10.22 -8.00
C VAL A 305 -46.97 -9.76 -6.55
N ILE A 306 -46.68 -8.48 -6.24
CA ILE A 306 -46.84 -7.94 -4.88
C ILE A 306 -48.30 -7.98 -4.44
N GLN A 307 -49.23 -7.62 -5.33
CA GLN A 307 -50.66 -7.66 -5.02
C GLN A 307 -51.13 -9.09 -4.70
N ARG A 308 -50.66 -10.10 -5.44
CA ARG A 308 -50.96 -11.52 -5.15
C ARG A 308 -50.35 -12.01 -3.83
N MET A 309 -49.23 -11.43 -3.42
CA MET A 309 -48.51 -11.76 -2.20
C MET A 309 -49.11 -11.11 -0.93
N MET A 310 -50.02 -10.14 -1.07
CA MET A 310 -50.58 -9.39 0.05
C MET A 310 -52.06 -9.76 0.28
N PRO A 311 -52.50 -9.95 1.55
CA PRO A 311 -51.71 -9.94 2.78
C PRO A 311 -50.95 -11.27 3.01
N PRO A 312 -49.77 -11.26 3.68
CA PRO A 312 -49.06 -12.50 4.00
C PRO A 312 -49.85 -13.41 4.95
N ASP A 313 -49.91 -14.70 4.63
CA ASP A 313 -50.62 -15.72 5.44
C ASP A 313 -49.66 -16.44 6.40
N PHE A 314 -49.74 -16.08 7.67
CA PHE A 314 -48.97 -16.65 8.78
C PHE A 314 -49.65 -17.85 9.45
N SER A 315 -50.64 -18.47 8.79
CA SER A 315 -51.30 -19.68 9.27
C SER A 315 -50.30 -20.81 9.57
N ASN A 316 -50.49 -21.51 10.68
CA ASN A 316 -49.59 -22.56 11.17
C ASN A 316 -48.14 -22.09 11.41
N MET A 317 -47.97 -20.87 11.97
CA MET A 317 -46.66 -20.29 12.32
C MET A 317 -45.70 -21.25 13.04
N ASN A 318 -46.19 -22.08 13.96
CA ASN A 318 -45.35 -23.04 14.69
C ASN A 318 -44.69 -24.06 13.76
N GLN A 319 -45.41 -24.51 12.72
CA GLN A 319 -44.87 -25.42 11.72
C GLN A 319 -43.80 -24.71 10.87
N LEU A 320 -44.08 -23.46 10.45
CA LEU A 320 -43.12 -22.67 9.67
C LEU A 320 -41.84 -22.39 10.46
N LEU A 321 -41.96 -22.04 11.74
CA LEU A 321 -40.81 -21.86 12.65
C LEU A 321 -40.02 -23.16 12.82
N GLY A 322 -40.69 -24.31 12.92
CA GLY A 322 -40.02 -25.61 12.96
C GLY A 322 -39.23 -25.92 11.70
N LEU A 323 -39.80 -25.66 10.52
CA LEU A 323 -39.13 -25.83 9.23
C LEU A 323 -37.98 -24.84 9.02
N MET A 324 -38.09 -23.61 9.52
CA MET A 324 -36.99 -22.65 9.54
C MET A 324 -35.86 -23.12 10.46
N LEU A 325 -36.20 -23.64 11.64
CA LEU A 325 -35.21 -24.17 12.57
C LEU A 325 -34.45 -25.34 11.94
N GLU A 326 -35.16 -26.26 11.29
CA GLU A 326 -34.54 -27.36 10.51
C GLU A 326 -33.56 -26.82 9.45
N THR A 327 -33.90 -25.72 8.77
CA THR A 327 -32.99 -25.06 7.81
C THR A 327 -31.75 -24.48 8.47
N VAL A 328 -31.87 -23.84 9.63
CA VAL A 328 -30.73 -23.31 10.38
C VAL A 328 -29.86 -24.44 10.92
N GLU A 329 -30.46 -25.52 11.44
CA GLU A 329 -29.76 -26.71 11.90
C GLU A 329 -28.96 -27.37 10.77
N MET A 330 -29.56 -27.48 9.58
CA MET A 330 -28.86 -28.00 8.41
C MET A 330 -27.61 -27.18 8.08
N ALA A 331 -27.75 -25.87 8.06
CA ALA A 331 -26.65 -24.96 7.78
C ALA A 331 -25.56 -25.03 8.84
N PHE A 332 -25.92 -25.14 10.12
CA PHE A 332 -24.98 -25.26 11.22
C PHE A 332 -24.20 -26.58 11.15
N LEU A 333 -24.90 -27.71 11.01
CA LEU A 333 -24.27 -29.03 10.90
C LEU A 333 -23.40 -29.15 9.64
N GLY A 334 -23.86 -28.61 8.51
CA GLY A 334 -23.09 -28.59 7.26
C GLY A 334 -21.82 -27.76 7.42
N THR A 335 -21.92 -26.61 8.08
CA THR A 335 -20.75 -25.76 8.36
C THR A 335 -19.77 -26.45 9.32
N LEU A 336 -20.26 -27.12 10.37
CA LEU A 336 -19.42 -27.87 11.29
C LEU A 336 -18.66 -29.00 10.58
N MET A 337 -19.34 -29.74 9.71
CA MET A 337 -18.74 -30.76 8.86
C MET A 337 -17.67 -30.15 7.92
N ALA A 338 -17.98 -29.02 7.29
CA ALA A 338 -17.06 -28.31 6.42
C ALA A 338 -15.80 -27.85 7.15
N ILE A 339 -15.92 -27.24 8.32
CA ILE A 339 -14.78 -26.81 9.15
C ILE A 339 -13.91 -28.01 9.50
N THR A 340 -14.54 -29.08 9.99
CA THR A 340 -13.83 -30.29 10.44
C THR A 340 -13.01 -30.92 9.31
N LEU A 341 -13.59 -31.03 8.12
CA LEU A 341 -12.92 -31.63 6.95
C LEU A 341 -11.94 -30.68 6.25
N SER A 342 -12.21 -29.37 6.28
CA SER A 342 -11.38 -28.37 5.61
C SER A 342 -10.10 -28.03 6.34
N ILE A 343 -10.03 -28.16 7.67
CA ILE A 343 -8.79 -27.95 8.42
C ILE A 343 -7.67 -28.87 7.89
N PRO A 344 -7.78 -30.21 7.96
CA PRO A 344 -6.72 -31.09 7.48
C PRO A 344 -6.47 -30.91 5.97
N LEU A 345 -7.54 -30.75 5.18
CA LEU A 345 -7.41 -30.59 3.74
C LEU A 345 -6.71 -29.27 3.35
N GLY A 346 -6.98 -28.19 4.08
CA GLY A 346 -6.39 -26.86 3.86
C GLY A 346 -4.90 -26.83 4.22
N PHE A 347 -4.51 -27.43 5.35
CA PHE A 347 -3.10 -27.57 5.73
C PHE A 347 -2.31 -28.40 4.71
N LEU A 348 -2.89 -29.49 4.19
CA LEU A 348 -2.23 -30.34 3.20
C LEU A 348 -2.24 -29.74 1.78
N SER A 349 -3.17 -28.83 1.49
CA SER A 349 -3.28 -28.11 0.23
C SER A 349 -2.41 -26.84 0.15
N ALA A 350 -1.67 -26.49 1.22
CA ALA A 350 -0.75 -25.35 1.25
C ALA A 350 0.66 -25.80 0.84
N SER A 351 1.25 -25.12 -0.15
CA SER A 351 2.54 -25.50 -0.74
C SER A 351 3.74 -25.38 0.22
N ASN A 352 3.66 -24.50 1.22
CA ASN A 352 4.69 -24.29 2.24
C ASN A 352 4.64 -25.28 3.42
N ILE A 353 3.52 -25.97 3.64
CA ILE A 353 3.35 -26.92 4.75
C ILE A 353 3.29 -28.38 4.28
N SER A 354 2.79 -28.63 3.07
CA SER A 354 2.50 -29.99 2.62
C SER A 354 3.73 -30.92 2.68
N PRO A 355 3.60 -32.16 3.18
CA PRO A 355 4.75 -33.05 3.39
C PRO A 355 5.49 -33.44 2.09
N ASN A 356 4.77 -33.59 0.99
CA ASN A 356 5.32 -33.88 -0.33
C ASN A 356 4.41 -33.33 -1.44
N TYR A 357 4.97 -33.21 -2.64
CA TYR A 357 4.25 -32.66 -3.79
C TYR A 357 3.01 -33.48 -4.19
N SER A 358 3.06 -34.81 -4.05
CA SER A 358 1.94 -35.68 -4.41
C SER A 358 0.71 -35.48 -3.51
N ILE A 359 0.89 -35.37 -2.20
CA ILE A 359 -0.18 -35.07 -1.24
C ILE A 359 -0.74 -33.68 -1.52
N TYR A 360 0.13 -32.69 -1.74
CA TYR A 360 -0.27 -31.34 -2.15
C TYR A 360 -1.21 -31.37 -3.36
N VAL A 361 -0.80 -32.03 -4.45
CA VAL A 361 -1.61 -32.12 -5.68
C VAL A 361 -2.92 -32.86 -5.43
N MET A 362 -2.88 -34.00 -4.72
CA MET A 362 -4.08 -34.79 -4.41
C MET A 362 -5.11 -33.98 -3.62
N CYS A 363 -4.68 -33.30 -2.55
CA CYS A 363 -5.54 -32.43 -1.74
C CYS A 363 -6.08 -31.25 -2.53
N ARG A 364 -5.26 -30.64 -3.41
CA ARG A 364 -5.69 -29.58 -4.34
C ARG A 364 -6.80 -30.08 -5.27
N VAL A 365 -6.64 -31.26 -5.86
CA VAL A 365 -7.64 -31.84 -6.78
C VAL A 365 -8.96 -32.10 -6.05
N ILE A 366 -8.92 -32.68 -4.85
CA ILE A 366 -10.12 -32.88 -4.00
C ILE A 366 -10.81 -31.54 -3.73
N THR A 367 -10.04 -30.53 -3.32
CA THR A 367 -10.54 -29.18 -3.03
C THR A 367 -11.22 -28.56 -4.25
N VAL A 368 -10.59 -28.66 -5.43
CA VAL A 368 -11.13 -28.12 -6.69
C VAL A 368 -12.40 -28.87 -7.11
N PHE A 369 -12.44 -30.20 -6.97
CA PHE A 369 -13.59 -31.01 -7.34
C PHE A 369 -14.85 -30.62 -6.55
N PHE A 370 -14.76 -30.57 -5.22
CA PHE A 370 -15.91 -30.23 -4.36
C PHE A 370 -16.37 -28.78 -4.55
N ARG A 371 -15.47 -27.86 -4.93
CA ARG A 371 -15.83 -26.48 -5.30
C ARG A 371 -16.49 -26.37 -6.67
N ALA A 372 -16.11 -27.22 -7.61
CA ALA A 372 -16.58 -27.15 -8.99
C ALA A 372 -18.04 -27.59 -9.10
N VAL A 373 -18.48 -28.54 -8.28
CA VAL A 373 -19.88 -29.01 -8.25
C VAL A 373 -20.73 -28.05 -7.42
N PRO A 374 -21.77 -27.40 -8.01
CA PRO A 374 -22.68 -26.55 -7.25
C PRO A 374 -23.40 -27.34 -6.15
N GLU A 375 -23.58 -26.74 -4.99
CA GLU A 375 -24.27 -27.38 -3.85
C GLU A 375 -25.68 -27.86 -4.16
N PHE A 376 -26.40 -27.19 -5.06
CA PHE A 376 -27.72 -27.62 -5.52
C PHE A 376 -27.68 -28.95 -6.28
N VAL A 377 -26.70 -29.10 -7.19
CA VAL A 377 -26.51 -30.35 -7.95
C VAL A 377 -26.07 -31.46 -7.00
N MET A 378 -25.18 -31.14 -6.06
CA MET A 378 -24.73 -32.09 -5.04
C MET A 378 -25.89 -32.57 -4.16
N ALA A 379 -26.77 -31.67 -3.74
CA ALA A 379 -27.96 -32.00 -2.98
C ALA A 379 -28.90 -32.93 -3.76
N MET A 380 -29.13 -32.66 -5.04
CA MET A 380 -29.96 -33.53 -5.89
C MET A 380 -29.41 -34.95 -5.98
N ILE A 381 -28.09 -35.10 -6.19
CA ILE A 381 -27.43 -36.42 -6.21
C ILE A 381 -27.57 -37.12 -4.85
N LEU A 382 -27.38 -36.39 -3.75
CA LEU A 382 -27.46 -36.93 -2.39
C LEU A 382 -28.89 -37.29 -1.97
N VAL A 383 -29.90 -36.55 -2.43
CA VAL A 383 -31.32 -36.91 -2.21
C VAL A 383 -31.64 -38.23 -2.92
N ILE A 384 -31.13 -38.44 -4.14
CA ILE A 384 -31.30 -39.72 -4.85
C ILE A 384 -30.60 -40.87 -4.10
N ALA A 385 -29.42 -40.60 -3.52
CA ALA A 385 -28.61 -41.61 -2.85
C ALA A 385 -29.08 -41.96 -1.42
N VAL A 386 -29.49 -40.96 -0.64
CA VAL A 386 -29.78 -41.08 0.81
C VAL A 386 -31.28 -40.98 1.10
N GLY A 387 -32.08 -40.41 0.19
CA GLY A 387 -33.50 -40.16 0.35
C GLY A 387 -33.82 -38.69 0.68
N PHE A 388 -35.12 -38.38 0.80
CA PHE A 388 -35.60 -37.04 1.13
C PHE A 388 -35.34 -36.66 2.60
N GLY A 389 -35.18 -35.36 2.86
CA GLY A 389 -35.04 -34.80 4.20
C GLY A 389 -33.73 -34.03 4.43
N ALA A 390 -33.48 -33.63 5.68
CA ALA A 390 -32.39 -32.72 6.04
C ALA A 390 -30.97 -33.25 5.75
N ILE A 391 -30.75 -34.56 5.86
CA ILE A 391 -29.40 -35.17 5.76
C ILE A 391 -28.70 -34.88 4.42
N PRO A 392 -29.32 -35.09 3.25
CA PRO A 392 -28.78 -34.64 1.97
C PRO A 392 -28.37 -33.17 1.95
N GLY A 393 -29.16 -32.30 2.60
CA GLY A 393 -28.88 -30.87 2.73
C GLY A 393 -27.59 -30.60 3.50
N VAL A 394 -27.45 -31.22 4.68
CA VAL A 394 -26.24 -31.13 5.51
C VAL A 394 -25.00 -31.58 4.75
N LEU A 395 -25.09 -32.74 4.09
CA LEU A 395 -23.97 -33.32 3.34
C LEU A 395 -23.59 -32.46 2.14
N ALA A 396 -24.57 -31.96 1.38
CA ALA A 396 -24.32 -31.11 0.22
C ALA A 396 -23.65 -29.79 0.62
N LEU A 397 -24.18 -29.11 1.65
CA LEU A 397 -23.58 -27.89 2.18
C LEU A 397 -22.18 -28.15 2.72
N GLY A 398 -22.01 -29.21 3.51
CA GLY A 398 -20.74 -29.55 4.14
C GLY A 398 -19.64 -29.89 3.15
N LEU A 399 -19.91 -30.74 2.16
CA LEU A 399 -18.93 -31.16 1.16
C LEU A 399 -18.56 -30.01 0.21
N HIS A 400 -19.54 -29.24 -0.27
CA HIS A 400 -19.28 -28.08 -1.12
C HIS A 400 -18.45 -27.02 -0.38
N THR A 401 -18.88 -26.64 0.83
CA THR A 401 -18.19 -25.59 1.59
C THR A 401 -16.88 -26.04 2.21
N MET A 402 -16.66 -27.34 2.44
CA MET A 402 -15.34 -27.87 2.78
C MET A 402 -14.31 -27.50 1.71
N GLY A 403 -14.64 -27.67 0.42
CA GLY A 403 -13.74 -27.31 -0.67
C GLY A 403 -13.44 -25.81 -0.70
N PHE A 404 -14.46 -24.97 -0.47
CA PHE A 404 -14.26 -23.52 -0.37
C PHE A 404 -13.31 -23.14 0.76
N LEU A 405 -13.58 -23.66 1.95
CA LEU A 405 -12.88 -23.32 3.17
C LEU A 405 -11.45 -23.86 3.17
N ALA A 406 -11.22 -25.07 2.66
CA ALA A 406 -9.88 -25.63 2.52
C ALA A 406 -9.00 -24.78 1.59
N LYS A 407 -9.57 -24.23 0.51
CA LYS A 407 -8.85 -23.33 -0.38
C LYS A 407 -8.46 -22.02 0.31
N PHE A 408 -9.40 -21.39 1.03
CA PHE A 408 -9.11 -20.14 1.76
C PHE A 408 -8.12 -20.36 2.90
N TYR A 409 -8.19 -21.50 3.58
CA TYR A 409 -7.22 -21.89 4.59
C TYR A 409 -5.84 -22.07 4.00
N ALA A 410 -5.73 -22.79 2.86
CA ALA A 410 -4.46 -22.97 2.17
C ALA A 410 -3.86 -21.63 1.73
N GLU A 411 -4.66 -20.72 1.18
CA GLU A 411 -4.20 -19.38 0.78
C GLU A 411 -3.73 -18.55 1.99
N ALA A 412 -4.49 -18.55 3.08
CA ALA A 412 -4.10 -17.86 4.30
C ALA A 412 -2.78 -18.40 4.85
N ILE A 413 -2.56 -19.72 4.74
CA ILE A 413 -1.33 -20.38 5.16
C ILE A 413 -0.15 -20.01 4.24
N GLU A 414 -0.36 -19.95 2.92
CA GLU A 414 0.69 -19.63 1.94
C GLU A 414 1.21 -18.19 2.03
N HIS A 415 0.41 -17.27 2.58
CA HIS A 415 0.74 -15.84 2.70
C HIS A 415 1.26 -15.41 4.09
N ILE A 416 1.57 -16.36 4.97
CA ILE A 416 2.14 -16.07 6.30
C ILE A 416 3.57 -15.52 6.18
N ASP A 417 3.96 -14.61 7.09
CA ASP A 417 5.35 -14.16 7.22
C ASP A 417 6.26 -15.33 7.68
N PRO A 418 7.31 -15.69 6.92
CA PRO A 418 8.22 -16.78 7.30
C PRO A 418 9.05 -16.47 8.55
N GLY A 419 9.25 -15.20 8.93
CA GLY A 419 10.16 -14.79 10.00
C GLY A 419 9.93 -15.50 11.34
N PRO A 420 8.70 -15.51 11.91
CA PRO A 420 8.42 -16.24 13.15
C PRO A 420 8.65 -17.76 13.06
N SER A 421 8.44 -18.37 11.88
CA SER A 421 8.68 -19.80 11.67
C SER A 421 10.17 -20.14 11.60
N GLU A 422 10.96 -19.31 10.92
CA GLU A 422 12.42 -19.43 10.85
C GLU A 422 13.07 -19.23 12.22
N ALA A 423 12.59 -18.27 13.00
CA ALA A 423 13.08 -18.02 14.36
C ALA A 423 12.90 -19.25 15.26
N LEU A 424 11.70 -19.86 15.27
CA LEU A 424 11.45 -21.09 16.04
C LEU A 424 12.31 -22.26 15.55
N THR A 425 12.47 -22.40 14.24
CA THR A 425 13.31 -23.45 13.63
C THR A 425 14.78 -23.28 14.03
N SER A 426 15.28 -22.04 14.14
CA SER A 426 16.65 -21.74 14.58
C SER A 426 16.90 -22.15 16.04
N MET A 427 15.85 -22.19 16.85
CA MET A 427 15.86 -22.68 18.24
C MET A 427 15.64 -24.19 18.35
N ASN A 428 15.74 -24.92 17.22
CA ASN A 428 15.53 -26.38 17.14
C ASN A 428 14.11 -26.81 17.53
N ALA A 429 13.10 -25.96 17.29
CA ALA A 429 11.70 -26.31 17.49
C ALA A 429 11.23 -27.37 16.48
N SER A 430 10.40 -28.31 16.92
CA SER A 430 9.77 -29.32 16.08
C SER A 430 8.73 -28.71 15.13
N ARG A 431 8.40 -29.40 14.03
CA ARG A 431 7.39 -28.96 13.06
C ARG A 431 6.01 -28.69 13.69
N LEU A 432 5.63 -29.47 14.70
CA LEU A 432 4.38 -29.27 15.44
C LEU A 432 4.42 -28.01 16.31
N GLN A 433 5.58 -27.66 16.87
CA GLN A 433 5.75 -26.42 17.63
C GLN A 433 5.72 -25.20 16.69
N VAL A 434 6.39 -25.27 15.54
CA VAL A 434 6.32 -24.22 14.51
C VAL A 434 4.88 -24.02 14.04
N LEU A 435 4.16 -25.12 13.76
CA LEU A 435 2.75 -25.08 13.39
C LEU A 435 1.88 -24.42 14.48
N ALA A 436 2.01 -24.86 15.73
CA ALA A 436 1.17 -24.40 16.82
C ALA A 436 1.45 -22.96 17.27
N PHE A 437 2.72 -22.53 17.26
CA PHE A 437 3.14 -21.25 17.85
C PHE A 437 3.49 -20.16 16.83
N SER A 438 3.71 -20.50 15.56
CA SER A 438 3.94 -19.50 14.50
C SER A 438 2.80 -19.47 13.48
N ILE A 439 2.36 -20.63 12.97
CA ILE A 439 1.45 -20.68 11.83
C ILE A 439 -0.01 -20.47 12.27
N ILE A 440 -0.51 -21.29 13.21
CA ILE A 440 -1.91 -21.22 13.69
C ILE A 440 -2.29 -19.82 14.17
N PRO A 441 -1.49 -19.11 14.99
CA PRO A 441 -1.85 -17.77 15.47
C PRO A 441 -2.02 -16.75 14.34
N GLN A 442 -1.23 -16.84 13.28
CA GLN A 442 -1.28 -15.91 12.14
C GLN A 442 -2.51 -16.14 11.26
N VAL A 443 -2.95 -17.39 11.11
CA VAL A 443 -4.12 -17.71 10.26
C VAL A 443 -5.46 -17.69 11.01
N LEU A 444 -5.44 -17.75 12.35
CA LEU A 444 -6.64 -17.84 13.17
C LEU A 444 -7.66 -16.72 12.90
N PRO A 445 -7.28 -15.43 12.76
CA PRO A 445 -8.24 -14.37 12.43
C PRO A 445 -8.95 -14.62 11.10
N SER A 446 -8.19 -15.03 10.07
CA SER A 446 -8.74 -15.38 8.76
C SER A 446 -9.68 -16.59 8.86
N PHE A 447 -9.32 -17.62 9.64
CA PHE A 447 -10.13 -18.82 9.80
C PHE A 447 -11.48 -18.49 10.46
N VAL A 448 -11.47 -17.71 11.54
CA VAL A 448 -12.70 -17.28 12.22
C VAL A 448 -13.58 -16.46 11.27
N GLY A 449 -13.00 -15.51 10.55
CA GLY A 449 -13.73 -14.68 9.59
C GLY A 449 -14.39 -15.51 8.48
N ASN A 450 -13.66 -16.47 7.92
CA ASN A 450 -14.16 -17.37 6.88
C ASN A 450 -15.25 -18.31 7.42
N ASN A 451 -15.12 -18.84 8.64
CA ASN A 451 -16.11 -19.74 9.25
C ASN A 451 -17.45 -19.05 9.49
N LEU A 452 -17.42 -17.82 10.02
CA LEU A 452 -18.62 -17.03 10.24
C LEU A 452 -19.31 -16.66 8.91
N TYR A 453 -18.52 -16.33 7.89
CA TYR A 453 -19.04 -16.08 6.54
C TYR A 453 -19.70 -17.34 5.94
N ILE A 454 -19.07 -18.50 6.08
CA ILE A 454 -19.62 -19.77 5.56
C ILE A 454 -20.91 -20.15 6.29
N LEU A 455 -21.01 -19.92 7.61
CA LEU A 455 -22.25 -20.18 8.34
C LEU A 455 -23.41 -19.35 7.78
N ASP A 456 -23.22 -18.04 7.66
CA ASP A 456 -24.22 -17.11 7.11
C ASP A 456 -24.60 -17.47 5.65
N ARG A 457 -23.61 -17.80 4.82
CA ARG A 457 -23.85 -18.32 3.46
C ARG A 457 -24.66 -19.61 3.48
N ASN A 458 -24.32 -20.58 4.33
CA ASN A 458 -24.96 -21.88 4.36
C ASN A 458 -26.42 -21.79 4.80
N VAL A 459 -26.78 -20.86 5.69
CA VAL A 459 -28.19 -20.60 6.06
C VAL A 459 -28.99 -20.16 4.84
N ARG A 460 -28.44 -19.24 4.01
CA ARG A 460 -29.09 -18.82 2.76
C ARG A 460 -29.23 -19.99 1.80
N MET A 461 -28.16 -20.75 1.57
CA MET A 461 -28.17 -21.82 0.58
C MET A 461 -29.05 -23.01 1.01
N ALA A 462 -29.15 -23.30 2.31
CA ALA A 462 -30.04 -24.32 2.85
C ALA A 462 -31.51 -24.09 2.46
N THR A 463 -31.96 -22.83 2.37
CA THR A 463 -33.32 -22.51 1.90
C THR A 463 -33.54 -22.94 0.44
N MET A 464 -32.53 -22.79 -0.42
CA MET A 464 -32.63 -23.20 -1.83
C MET A 464 -32.58 -24.73 -1.99
N LEU A 465 -31.84 -25.42 -1.12
CA LEU A 465 -31.73 -26.89 -1.15
C LEU A 465 -33.06 -27.58 -0.81
N GLY A 466 -33.94 -26.95 -0.04
CA GLY A 466 -35.28 -27.50 0.22
C GLY A 466 -36.12 -27.71 -1.05
N ILE A 467 -35.84 -26.96 -2.12
CA ILE A 467 -36.51 -27.07 -3.43
C ILE A 467 -36.27 -28.44 -4.07
N VAL A 468 -35.07 -29.03 -3.89
CA VAL A 468 -34.70 -30.35 -4.45
C VAL A 468 -35.05 -31.51 -3.53
N GLY A 469 -35.76 -31.25 -2.44
CA GLY A 469 -36.18 -32.28 -1.49
C GLY A 469 -35.23 -32.51 -0.31
N ALA A 470 -34.30 -31.58 -0.06
CA ALA A 470 -33.42 -31.61 1.10
C ALA A 470 -34.08 -31.12 2.42
N GLY A 471 -35.41 -30.96 2.45
CA GLY A 471 -36.15 -30.59 3.67
C GLY A 471 -36.15 -29.10 4.02
N GLY A 472 -36.54 -28.80 5.26
CA GLY A 472 -36.64 -27.44 5.80
C GLY A 472 -37.64 -26.50 5.09
N ILE A 473 -37.52 -25.20 5.35
CA ILE A 473 -38.46 -24.18 4.86
C ILE A 473 -38.54 -24.10 3.33
N GLY A 474 -37.45 -24.42 2.63
CA GLY A 474 -37.38 -24.37 1.18
C GLY A 474 -38.36 -25.32 0.50
N TYR A 475 -38.63 -26.46 1.14
CA TYR A 475 -39.62 -27.41 0.67
C TYR A 475 -41.03 -26.82 0.71
N GLU A 476 -41.40 -26.18 1.82
CA GLU A 476 -42.70 -25.52 2.01
C GLU A 476 -42.86 -24.30 1.10
N LEU A 477 -41.78 -23.53 0.88
CA LEU A 477 -41.75 -22.42 -0.07
C LEU A 477 -42.08 -22.91 -1.48
N GLN A 478 -41.37 -23.95 -1.94
CA GLN A 478 -41.60 -24.53 -3.27
C GLN A 478 -43.00 -25.14 -3.38
N SER A 479 -43.48 -25.82 -2.32
CA SER A 479 -44.82 -26.39 -2.29
C SER A 479 -45.90 -25.31 -2.44
N SER A 480 -45.81 -24.24 -1.64
CA SER A 480 -46.75 -23.11 -1.68
C SER A 480 -46.73 -22.40 -3.03
N PHE A 481 -45.55 -22.25 -3.63
CA PHE A 481 -45.40 -21.66 -4.95
C PHE A 481 -46.05 -22.53 -6.05
N ARG A 482 -45.84 -23.85 -6.02
CA ARG A 482 -46.48 -24.80 -6.97
C ARG A 482 -48.00 -24.85 -6.82
N MET A 483 -48.52 -24.56 -5.63
CA MET A 483 -49.96 -24.48 -5.35
C MET A 483 -50.56 -23.09 -5.65
N PHE A 484 -49.77 -22.15 -6.19
CA PHE A 484 -50.18 -20.76 -6.43
C PHE A 484 -50.67 -20.02 -5.17
N ASN A 485 -50.26 -20.47 -3.97
CA ASN A 485 -50.58 -19.83 -2.70
C ASN A 485 -49.57 -18.70 -2.39
N TYR A 486 -49.68 -17.61 -3.14
CA TYR A 486 -48.80 -16.44 -3.02
C TYR A 486 -48.83 -15.75 -1.63
N PRO A 487 -49.97 -15.65 -0.92
CA PRO A 487 -50.00 -15.18 0.46
C PRO A 487 -49.11 -15.99 1.42
N ARG A 488 -49.08 -17.33 1.26
CA ARG A 488 -48.21 -18.18 2.08
C ARG A 488 -46.74 -18.08 1.68
N VAL A 489 -46.46 -17.93 0.37
CA VAL A 489 -45.11 -17.66 -0.14
C VAL A 489 -44.52 -16.39 0.47
N SER A 490 -45.29 -15.29 0.53
CA SER A 490 -44.81 -14.03 1.09
C SER A 490 -44.53 -14.10 2.59
N ALA A 491 -45.35 -14.83 3.35
CA ALA A 491 -45.09 -15.10 4.77
C ALA A 491 -43.78 -15.86 5.00
N ILE A 492 -43.50 -16.88 4.16
CA ILE A 492 -42.25 -17.65 4.22
C ILE A 492 -41.05 -16.76 3.85
N ILE A 493 -41.16 -15.94 2.80
CA ILE A 493 -40.08 -15.01 2.39
C ILE A 493 -39.75 -14.03 3.52
N ILE A 494 -40.77 -13.45 4.17
CA ILE A 494 -40.57 -12.56 5.33
C ILE A 494 -39.86 -13.30 6.46
N MET A 495 -40.25 -14.53 6.75
CA MET A 495 -39.64 -15.34 7.81
C MET A 495 -38.17 -15.68 7.51
N ILE A 496 -37.86 -16.05 6.27
CA ILE A 496 -36.49 -16.27 5.79
C ILE A 496 -35.66 -14.99 5.95
N PHE A 497 -36.18 -13.85 5.49
CA PHE A 497 -35.51 -12.55 5.59
C PHE A 497 -35.20 -12.17 7.04
N VAL A 498 -36.20 -12.23 7.93
CA VAL A 498 -36.02 -11.90 9.35
C VAL A 498 -34.98 -12.82 10.00
N THR A 499 -35.01 -14.11 9.70
CA THR A 499 -34.07 -15.09 10.25
C THR A 499 -32.65 -14.82 9.79
N ILE A 500 -32.43 -14.62 8.48
CA ILE A 500 -31.12 -14.29 7.92
C ILE A 500 -30.61 -12.97 8.51
N PHE A 501 -31.46 -11.95 8.61
CA PHE A 501 -31.09 -10.65 9.18
C PHE A 501 -30.62 -10.77 10.64
N ILE A 502 -31.31 -11.57 11.46
CA ILE A 502 -30.90 -11.83 12.84
C ILE A 502 -29.55 -12.56 12.88
N ILE A 503 -29.35 -13.57 12.03
CA ILE A 503 -28.11 -14.35 11.98
C ILE A 503 -26.93 -13.48 11.52
N ASP A 504 -27.12 -12.62 10.53
CA ASP A 504 -26.10 -11.69 10.06
C ASP A 504 -25.72 -10.68 11.15
N MET A 505 -26.71 -10.12 11.86
CA MET A 505 -26.47 -9.21 12.99
C MET A 505 -25.63 -9.88 14.08
N VAL A 506 -25.96 -11.12 14.47
CA VAL A 506 -25.20 -11.89 15.47
C VAL A 506 -23.79 -12.20 14.96
N SER A 507 -23.66 -12.63 13.70
CA SER A 507 -22.37 -12.93 13.07
C SER A 507 -21.45 -11.71 13.00
N SER A 508 -22.02 -10.53 12.70
CA SER A 508 -21.32 -9.25 12.69
C SER A 508 -20.82 -8.86 14.08
N GLN A 509 -21.63 -9.06 15.13
CA GLN A 509 -21.23 -8.79 16.51
C GLN A 509 -20.09 -9.71 16.99
N ILE A 510 -20.14 -11.01 16.65
CA ILE A 510 -19.07 -11.96 16.97
C ILE A 510 -17.79 -11.53 16.26
N ARG A 511 -17.88 -11.20 14.97
CA ARG A 511 -16.73 -10.77 14.16
C ARG A 511 -16.01 -9.58 14.78
N ARG A 512 -16.75 -8.56 15.25
CA ARG A 512 -16.19 -7.36 15.90
C ARG A 512 -15.49 -7.61 17.24
N ARG A 513 -15.76 -8.74 17.90
CA ARG A 513 -15.16 -9.06 19.20
C ARG A 513 -13.93 -9.97 19.07
N VAL A 514 -13.88 -10.77 18.01
CA VAL A 514 -12.82 -11.78 17.79
C VAL A 514 -11.75 -11.29 16.82
N LEU A 515 -12.13 -10.49 15.83
CA LEU A 515 -11.23 -9.78 14.92
C LEU A 515 -11.10 -8.32 15.38
#